data_AF-A0A7X7HAC9-F1
#
_entry.id   AF-A0A7X7HAC9-F1
#
_cell.length_a   1.000
_cell.length_b   1.000
_cell.length_c   1.000
_cell.angle_alpha   90.00
_cell.angle_beta   90.00
_cell.angle_gamma   90.00
#
_symmetry.space_group_name_H-M   'P 1'
#
loop_
_entity.id
_entity.type
_entity.pdbx_description
1 polymer ?
#
loop_
_entity_poly.entity_id
_entity_poly.type
_entity_poly.pdbx_seq_one_letter_code
_entity_poly.pdbx_strand_id
1 'polypeptide(L)' 'MSILKDEAKRIIEDLPENATWDDLMYQLYVKKRVETGLKEIENGQTMTHEEVKKRLLS' A
#
# COMPACT_ATOMS: atom_id res chain seq x y z
N MET A 1 -13.81 1.75 -9.27
CA MET A 1 -12.53 1.56 -9.97
C MET A 1 -12.05 2.92 -10.42
N SER A 2 -11.05 3.48 -9.76
CA SER A 2 -10.31 4.60 -10.32
C SER A 2 -9.21 4.01 -11.21
N ILE A 3 -8.95 4.62 -12.36
CA ILE A 3 -7.85 4.20 -13.23
C ILE A 3 -6.55 4.62 -12.54
N LEU A 4 -5.51 3.76 -12.58
CA LEU A 4 -4.18 4.01 -11.98
C LEU A 4 -3.68 5.45 -12.18
N LYS A 5 -3.91 5.99 -13.38
CA LYS A 5 -3.53 7.36 -13.75
C LYS A 5 -4.20 8.43 -12.90
N ASP A 6 -5.50 8.31 -12.64
CA ASP A 6 -6.26 9.29 -11.86
C ASP A 6 -5.89 9.21 -10.38
N GLU A 7 -5.56 8.02 -9.91
CA GLU A 7 -5.08 7.83 -8.54
C GLU A 7 -3.68 8.40 -8.32
N ALA A 8 -2.78 8.20 -9.28
CA ALA A 8 -1.45 8.79 -9.24
C ALA A 8 -1.54 10.32 -9.24
N LYS A 9 -2.45 10.91 -10.04
CA LYS A 9 -2.69 12.35 -10.02
C LYS A 9 -3.14 12.85 -8.66
N ARG A 10 -4.10 12.20 -8.02
CA ARG A 10 -4.57 12.58 -6.68
C ARG A 10 -3.44 12.53 -5.65
N ILE A 11 -2.61 11.48 -5.69
CA ILE A 11 -1.44 11.40 -4.80
C ILE A 11 -0.52 12.61 -5.01
N ILE A 12 -0.26 12.99 -6.27
CA ILE A 12 0.59 14.14 -6.57
C ILE A 12 -0.06 15.45 -6.10
N GLU A 13 -1.38 15.61 -6.29
CA GLU A 13 -2.15 16.78 -5.86
C GLU A 13 -2.21 16.94 -4.33
N ASP A 14 -2.17 15.82 -3.58
CA ASP A 14 -2.21 15.80 -2.12
C ASP A 14 -0.82 15.99 -1.46
N LEU A 15 0.27 15.98 -2.24
CA LEU A 15 1.62 16.14 -1.70
C LEU A 15 1.92 17.61 -1.33
N PRO A 16 2.67 17.85 -0.24
CA PRO A 16 3.22 19.17 0.05
C PRO A 16 4.12 19.68 -1.09
N GLU A 17 4.17 21.00 -1.30
CA GLU A 17 5.03 21.64 -2.30
C GLU A 17 6.54 21.33 -2.10
N ASN A 18 6.95 21.06 -0.87
CA ASN A 18 8.32 20.67 -0.52
C ASN A 18 8.55 19.15 -0.49
N ALA A 19 7.58 18.35 -0.97
CA ALA A 19 7.71 16.91 -1.04
C ALA A 19 8.87 16.50 -1.96
N THR A 20 9.54 15.43 -1.56
CA THR A 20 10.65 14.83 -2.30
C THR A 20 10.17 13.65 -3.15
N TRP A 21 11.07 13.14 -3.99
CA TRP A 21 10.83 11.88 -4.71
C TRP A 21 10.58 10.71 -3.76
N ASP A 22 11.23 10.69 -2.59
CA ASP A 22 11.06 9.64 -1.59
C ASP A 22 9.65 9.68 -0.98
N ASP A 23 9.09 10.88 -0.76
CA ASP A 23 7.73 11.06 -0.26
C ASP A 23 6.68 10.55 -1.27
N LEU A 24 6.84 10.90 -2.55
CA LEU A 24 5.97 10.40 -3.62
C LEU A 24 6.03 8.87 -3.72
N MET A 25 7.23 8.30 -3.71
CA MET A 25 7.43 6.86 -3.78
C MET A 25 6.84 6.14 -2.56
N TYR A 26 6.98 6.73 -1.37
CA TYR A 26 6.36 6.20 -0.15
C TYR A 26 4.84 6.16 -0.27
N GLN A 27 4.19 7.25 -0.70
CA GLN A 27 2.73 7.29 -0.87
C GLN A 27 2.24 6.24 -1.87
N LEU A 28 2.93 6.12 -3.02
CA LEU A 28 2.61 5.11 -4.03
C LEU A 28 2.76 3.68 -3.48
N TYR A 29 3.83 3.42 -2.73
CA TYR A 29 4.07 2.11 -2.12
C TYR A 29 2.99 1.75 -1.11
N VAL A 30 2.66 2.67 -0.18
CA VAL A 30 1.63 2.46 0.83
C VAL A 30 0.29 2.16 0.17
N LYS A 31 -0.12 2.96 -0.82
CA LYS A 31 -1.37 2.72 -1.55
C LYS A 31 -1.41 1.34 -2.18
N LYS A 32 -0.36 0.96 -2.93
CA LYS A 32 -0.27 -0.36 -3.56
C LYS A 32 -0.33 -1.49 -2.53
N ARG A 33 0.33 -1.34 -1.38
CA ARG A 33 0.33 -2.34 -0.31
C ARG A 33 -1.05 -2.52 0.30
N VAL A 34 -1.79 -1.44 0.53
CA VAL A 34 -3.18 -1.50 1.03
C VAL A 34 -4.09 -2.20 0.03
N GLU A 35 -4.06 -1.80 -1.24
CA GLU A 35 -4.88 -2.44 -2.28
C GLU A 35 -4.57 -3.92 -2.46
N THR A 36 -3.29 -4.27 -2.37
CA THR A 36 -2.84 -5.67 -2.43
C THR A 36 -3.38 -6.44 -1.22
N GLY A 37 -3.24 -5.89 -0.01
CA GLY A 37 -3.74 -6.51 1.22
C GLY A 37 -5.25 -6.70 1.22
N LEU A 38 -6.01 -5.74 0.71
CA LEU A 38 -7.47 -5.87 0.56
C LEU A 38 -7.84 -7.02 -0.36
N LYS A 39 -7.16 -7.15 -1.51
CA LYS A 39 -7.36 -8.29 -2.44
C LYS A 39 -6.96 -9.62 -1.80
N GLU A 40 -5.86 -9.66 -1.06
CA GLU A 40 -5.42 -10.86 -0.34
C GLU A 40 -6.48 -11.29 0.69
N ILE A 41 -7.07 -10.34 1.43
CA ILE A 41 -8.16 -10.61 2.38
C ILE A 41 -9.39 -11.17 1.65
N GLU A 42 -9.83 -10.54 0.56
CA GLU A 42 -10.96 -11.01 -0.26
C GLU A 42 -10.74 -12.43 -0.79
N ASN A 43 -9.49 -12.78 -1.13
CA ASN A 43 -9.11 -14.11 -1.60
C ASN A 43 -8.82 -15.11 -0.47
N GLY A 44 -9.03 -14.74 0.80
CA GLY A 44 -8.75 -15.59 1.96
C GLY A 44 -7.25 -15.85 2.22
N GLN A 45 -6.36 -15.05 1.62
CA GLN A 45 -4.90 -15.14 1.75
C GLN A 45 -4.41 -14.44 3.03
N THR A 46 -5.01 -14.78 4.17
CA THR A 46 -4.67 -14.22 5.48
C THR A 46 -3.89 -15.22 6.33
N MET A 47 -3.09 -14.72 7.27
CA MET A 47 -2.40 -15.53 8.27
C MET A 47 -2.93 -15.19 9.66
N THR A 48 -3.02 -16.20 10.53
CA THR A 48 -3.27 -16.00 11.96
C THR A 48 -2.07 -15.35 12.65
N HIS A 49 -2.32 -14.72 13.79
CA HIS A 49 -1.27 -14.08 14.59
C HIS A 49 -0.13 -15.06 14.96
N GLU A 50 -0.47 -16.30 15.27
CA GLU A 50 0.52 -17.33 15.64
C GLU A 50 1.37 -17.78 14.45
N GLU A 51 0.81 -17.86 13.25
CA GLU A 51 1.58 -18.13 12.02
C GLU A 51 2.54 -16.99 11.69
N VAL A 52 2.11 -15.74 11.88
CA VAL A 52 2.97 -14.56 11.67
C VAL A 52 4.15 -14.55 12.64
N LYS A 53 3.92 -14.81 13.94
CA LYS A 53 4.99 -14.92 14.94
C LYS A 53 6.04 -15.95 14.54
N LYS A 54 5.60 -17.15 14.14
CA LYS A 54 6.50 -18.23 13.71
C LYS A 54 7.36 -17.82 12.52
N ARG A 55 6.84 -17.02 11.60
CA ARG A 55 7.55 -16.57 10.39
C ARG A 55 8.55 -15.44 10.67
N LEU A 56 8.24 -14.52 11.59
CA LEU A 56 9.06 -13.33 11.84
C LEU A 56 10.12 -13.53 12.93
N LEU A 57 9.91 -14.50 13.84
CA LEU A 57 10.77 -14.74 15.00
C LEU A 57 11.56 -16.05 14.91
N SER A 58 11.53 -16.72 13.75
CA SER A 58 12.43 -17.83 13.41
C SER A 58 13.79 -17.32 12.98
#